data_AF-A0A9P6V0W5-F1
#
_entry.id   AF-A0A9P6V0W5-F1
#
_cell.length_a   1.000
_cell.length_b   1.000
_cell.length_c   1.000
_cell.angle_alpha   90.00
_cell.angle_beta   90.00
_cell.angle_gamma   90.00
#
_symmetry.space_group_name_H-M   'P 1'
#
loop_
_entity.id
_entity.type
_entity.pdbx_description
1 polymer ?
#
loop_
_entity_poly.entity_id
_entity_poly.type
_entity_poly.pdbx_seq_one_letter_code
_entity_poly.pdbx_strand_id
1 'polypeptide(L)'
;MTTLLIPVPHLSRPSSQSGQVCCISLKDNDLVRLFALPNNLIPAVKTSIEQSVGYGAVQYSNENNKAFYELKINGEPWNSSMPDADRGRLALVSIIRTMAVNGWNLLQAIDMTKKGSETASESIFFQRIDLRLGAVYPNEAEVFGMSFHASDSLRVITSAAIAHIPGLRQAILAGWRLG
;
A
#
# COMPACT_ATOMS: atom_id res chain seq x y z
N MET A 1 38.30 -18.40 -38.52
CA MET A 1 37.56 -17.77 -37.41
C MET A 1 36.09 -18.03 -37.68
N THR A 2 35.49 -19.02 -37.02
CA THR A 2 34.16 -19.53 -37.37
C THR A 2 33.15 -18.94 -36.41
N THR A 3 32.33 -18.00 -36.87
CA THR A 3 31.28 -17.38 -36.07
C THR A 3 30.10 -18.35 -35.97
N LEU A 4 29.85 -18.85 -34.76
CA LEU A 4 28.69 -19.66 -34.44
C LEU A 4 27.48 -18.73 -34.21
N LEU A 5 26.54 -18.68 -35.15
CA LEU A 5 25.26 -17.99 -34.96
C LEU A 5 24.32 -18.95 -34.22
N ILE A 6 24.14 -18.73 -32.91
CA ILE A 6 23.13 -19.41 -32.11
C ILE A 6 21.78 -18.72 -32.41
N PRO A 7 20.77 -19.41 -32.95
CA PRO A 7 19.46 -18.82 -33.12
C PRO A 7 18.88 -18.53 -31.73
N VAL A 8 18.50 -17.28 -31.49
CA VAL A 8 17.72 -16.91 -30.31
C VAL A 8 16.43 -17.72 -30.39
N PRO A 9 16.11 -18.61 -29.43
CA PRO A 9 14.84 -19.30 -29.42
C PRO A 9 13.79 -18.20 -29.46
N HIS A 10 12.95 -18.20 -30.48
CA HIS A 10 11.76 -17.38 -30.47
C HIS A 10 11.04 -17.74 -29.17
N LEU A 11 11.14 -16.86 -28.17
CA LEU A 11 10.28 -16.88 -27.01
C LEU A 11 8.90 -16.72 -27.61
N SER A 12 8.26 -17.84 -27.91
CA SER A 12 6.83 -17.95 -28.07
C SER A 12 6.29 -17.41 -26.76
N ARG A 13 5.99 -16.10 -26.75
CA ARG A 13 5.56 -15.32 -25.59
C ARG A 13 4.45 -16.14 -24.94
N PRO A 14 4.71 -16.85 -23.83
CA PRO A 14 3.70 -17.72 -23.26
C PRO A 14 2.68 -16.75 -22.70
N SER A 15 1.51 -16.64 -23.36
CA SER A 15 0.38 -15.73 -23.07
C SER A 15 0.68 -14.87 -21.85
N SER A 16 1.49 -13.81 -22.06
CA SER A 16 2.08 -13.09 -20.93
C SER A 16 0.91 -12.65 -20.08
N GLN A 17 0.86 -13.05 -18.80
CA GLN A 17 0.05 -12.34 -17.84
C GLN A 17 0.66 -10.95 -17.76
N SER A 18 0.24 -10.10 -18.70
CA SER A 18 0.64 -8.71 -18.85
C SER A 18 0.40 -8.05 -17.51
N GLY A 19 1.42 -7.34 -16.99
CA GLY A 19 1.45 -6.76 -15.65
C GLY A 19 0.09 -6.23 -15.24
N GLN A 20 -0.63 -7.02 -14.44
CA GLN A 20 -1.94 -6.62 -13.94
C GLN A 20 -1.70 -5.49 -12.95
N VAL A 21 -2.46 -4.42 -13.08
CA VAL A 21 -2.40 -3.27 -12.18
C VAL A 21 -3.75 -3.13 -11.51
N CYS A 22 -3.74 -2.91 -10.20
CA CYS A 22 -4.91 -2.49 -9.45
C CYS A 22 -4.61 -1.20 -8.71
N CYS A 23 -5.65 -0.50 -8.26
CA CYS A 23 -5.52 0.75 -7.52
C CYS A 23 -6.38 0.70 -6.25
N ILE A 24 -5.81 1.16 -5.15
CA ILE A 24 -6.51 1.44 -3.90
C ILE A 24 -6.48 2.95 -3.71
N SER A 25 -7.64 3.58 -3.63
CA SER A 25 -7.76 5.02 -3.37
C SER A 25 -8.30 5.28 -1.97
N LEU A 26 -7.67 6.20 -1.25
CA LEU A 26 -8.16 6.75 0.00
C LEU A 26 -8.85 8.07 -0.34
N LYS A 27 -10.13 8.18 -0.01
CA LYS A 27 -10.95 9.30 -0.46
C LYS A 27 -11.79 9.89 0.67
N ASP A 28 -12.04 11.17 0.50
CA ASP A 28 -12.76 12.00 1.44
C ASP A 28 -12.01 11.91 2.77
N ASN A 29 -12.59 11.52 3.91
CA ASN A 29 -11.80 11.29 5.12
C ASN A 29 -11.88 9.83 5.62
N ASP A 30 -12.66 8.98 4.96
CA ASP A 30 -13.07 7.68 5.48
C ASP A 30 -13.44 6.63 4.42
N LEU A 31 -13.28 6.92 3.13
CA LEU A 31 -13.58 5.98 2.05
C LEU A 31 -12.32 5.28 1.56
N VAL A 32 -12.46 3.99 1.24
CA VAL A 32 -11.48 3.22 0.48
C VAL A 32 -12.14 2.67 -0.77
N ARG A 33 -11.56 2.95 -1.95
CA ARG A 33 -12.03 2.41 -3.22
C ARG A 33 -11.02 1.45 -3.80
N LEU A 34 -11.50 0.28 -4.23
CA LEU A 34 -10.70 -0.81 -4.79
C LEU A 34 -11.03 -0.95 -6.27
N PHE A 35 -10.09 -0.53 -7.12
CA PHE A 35 -10.20 -0.58 -8.57
C PHE A 35 -9.41 -1.75 -9.13
N ALA A 36 -10.05 -2.59 -9.95
CA ALA A 36 -9.45 -3.76 -10.59
C ALA A 36 -8.73 -4.73 -9.62
N LEU A 37 -9.12 -4.71 -8.33
CA LEU A 37 -8.59 -5.64 -7.34
C LEU A 37 -9.28 -7.01 -7.52
N PRO A 38 -8.52 -8.13 -7.50
CA PRO A 38 -9.14 -9.45 -7.53
C PRO A 38 -10.17 -9.64 -6.41
N ASN A 39 -11.34 -10.20 -6.75
CA ASN A 39 -12.45 -10.35 -5.80
C ASN A 39 -12.06 -11.13 -4.54
N ASN A 40 -11.17 -12.11 -4.65
CA ASN A 40 -10.69 -12.89 -3.51
C ASN A 40 -9.83 -12.08 -2.52
N LEU A 41 -9.32 -10.91 -2.90
CA LEU A 41 -8.52 -10.03 -2.05
C LEU A 41 -9.35 -8.94 -1.35
N ILE A 42 -10.56 -8.65 -1.82
CA ILE A 42 -11.43 -7.65 -1.18
C ILE A 42 -11.68 -7.98 0.30
N PRO A 43 -12.02 -9.24 0.70
CA PRO A 43 -12.19 -9.58 2.11
C PRO A 43 -10.91 -9.40 2.92
N ALA A 44 -9.75 -9.76 2.35
CA ALA A 44 -8.46 -9.62 3.02
C ALA A 44 -8.12 -8.14 3.31
N VAL A 45 -8.34 -7.27 2.32
CA VAL A 45 -8.17 -5.81 2.49
C VAL A 45 -9.13 -5.28 3.55
N LYS A 46 -10.42 -5.65 3.50
CA LYS A 46 -11.41 -5.27 4.51
C LYS A 46 -10.98 -5.69 5.92
N THR A 47 -10.61 -6.95 6.10
CA THR A 47 -10.15 -7.47 7.40
C THR A 47 -8.91 -6.75 7.89
N SER A 48 -7.97 -6.40 7.01
CA SER A 48 -6.76 -5.65 7.39
C SER A 48 -7.09 -4.25 7.93
N ILE A 49 -8.12 -3.59 7.38
CA ILE A 49 -8.63 -2.30 7.85
C ILE A 49 -9.28 -2.47 9.23
N GLU A 50 -10.19 -3.44 9.37
CA GLU A 50 -10.89 -3.68 10.65
C GLU A 50 -9.92 -4.04 11.78
N GLN A 51 -8.88 -4.84 11.52
CA GLN A 51 -7.87 -5.16 12.51
C GLN A 51 -7.04 -3.95 12.95
N SER A 52 -6.90 -2.94 12.09
CA SER A 52 -6.07 -1.77 12.34
C SER A 52 -6.85 -0.60 12.95
N VAL A 53 -8.09 -0.40 12.51
CA VAL A 53 -8.96 0.71 12.95
C VAL A 53 -9.86 0.30 14.12
N GLY A 54 -10.29 -0.97 14.14
CA GLY A 54 -11.20 -1.54 15.13
C GLY A 54 -12.19 -2.51 14.48
N TYR A 55 -12.51 -3.60 15.18
CA TYR A 55 -13.49 -4.58 14.70
C TYR A 55 -14.84 -3.90 14.42
N GLY A 56 -15.42 -4.18 13.24
CA GLY A 56 -16.67 -3.56 12.80
C GLY A 56 -16.55 -2.10 12.35
N ALA A 57 -15.34 -1.56 12.17
CA ALA A 57 -15.16 -0.20 11.69
C ALA A 57 -15.67 0.03 10.26
N VAL A 58 -15.76 -1.01 9.42
CA VAL A 58 -16.33 -0.89 8.07
C VAL A 58 -17.85 -0.98 8.13
N GLN A 59 -18.53 0.15 7.94
CA GLN A 59 -20.00 0.27 8.08
C GLN A 59 -20.75 -0.06 6.79
N TYR A 60 -20.12 0.18 5.65
CA TYR A 60 -20.74 -0.01 4.36
C TYR A 60 -19.74 -0.58 3.36
N SER A 61 -20.23 -1.48 2.53
CA SER A 61 -19.51 -2.00 1.38
C SER A 61 -20.43 -2.04 0.16
N ASN A 62 -20.04 -1.36 -0.92
CA ASN A 62 -20.79 -1.43 -2.18
C ASN A 62 -20.25 -2.56 -3.06
N GLU A 63 -21.00 -3.64 -3.17
CA GLU A 63 -20.69 -4.75 -4.08
C GLU A 63 -21.33 -4.58 -5.47
N ASN A 64 -22.26 -3.63 -5.61
CA ASN A 64 -23.09 -3.45 -6.81
C ASN A 64 -22.47 -2.49 -7.83
N ASN A 65 -21.36 -1.83 -7.50
CA ASN A 65 -20.67 -0.96 -8.43
C ASN A 65 -19.74 -1.77 -9.34
N LYS A 66 -20.02 -1.72 -10.65
CA LYS A 66 -19.25 -2.46 -11.67
C LYS A 66 -17.84 -1.92 -11.89
N ALA A 67 -17.53 -0.70 -11.46
CA ALA A 67 -16.24 -0.05 -11.70
C ALA A 67 -15.24 -0.22 -10.56
N PHE A 68 -15.72 -0.25 -9.31
CA PHE A 68 -14.89 -0.40 -8.11
C PHE A 68 -15.71 -0.88 -6.92
N TYR A 69 -15.03 -1.53 -5.97
CA TYR A 69 -15.59 -1.80 -4.65
C TYR A 69 -15.33 -0.62 -3.72
N GLU A 70 -16.30 -0.21 -2.91
CA GLU A 70 -16.15 0.89 -1.97
C GLU A 70 -16.38 0.40 -0.55
N LEU A 71 -15.47 0.77 0.36
CA LEU A 71 -15.56 0.53 1.80
C LEU A 71 -15.67 1.89 2.49
N LYS A 72 -16.68 2.05 3.36
CA LYS A 72 -16.77 3.22 4.24
C LYS A 72 -16.41 2.83 5.67
N ILE A 73 -15.47 3.57 6.26
CA ILE A 73 -14.95 3.34 7.59
C ILE A 73 -15.63 4.32 8.56
N ASN A 74 -15.89 3.89 9.79
CA ASN A 74 -16.36 4.76 10.86
C ASN A 74 -15.22 5.67 11.34
N GLY A 75 -15.51 6.95 11.56
CA GLY A 75 -14.51 7.96 11.94
C GLY A 75 -13.84 8.60 10.73
N GLU A 76 -12.67 9.22 10.92
CA GLU A 76 -11.95 9.94 9.86
C GLU A 76 -10.47 9.52 9.77
N PRO A 77 -10.17 8.25 9.45
CA PRO A 77 -8.81 7.72 9.45
C PRO A 77 -7.86 8.41 8.46
N TRP A 78 -8.39 9.02 7.39
CA TRP A 78 -7.57 9.70 6.37
C TRP A 78 -7.38 11.19 6.65
N ASN A 79 -8.08 11.73 7.65
CA ASN A 79 -7.89 13.10 8.08
C ASN A 79 -6.72 13.17 9.08
N SER A 80 -5.59 13.68 8.61
CA SER A 80 -4.36 13.75 9.41
C SER A 80 -4.48 14.56 10.72
N SER A 81 -5.49 15.42 10.82
CA SER A 81 -5.77 16.28 11.98
C SER A 81 -6.69 15.63 13.02
N MET A 82 -7.30 14.47 12.69
CA MET A 82 -8.26 13.81 13.56
C MET A 82 -7.60 12.76 14.47
N PRO A 83 -8.19 12.44 15.63
CA PRO A 83 -7.65 11.45 16.57
C PRO A 83 -7.41 10.07 15.94
N ASP A 84 -8.20 9.70 14.92
CA ASP A 84 -8.11 8.41 14.24
C ASP A 84 -6.95 8.31 13.23
N ALA A 85 -6.22 9.40 12.98
CA ALA A 85 -5.17 9.44 11.97
C ALA A 85 -4.08 8.38 12.19
N ASP A 86 -3.72 8.08 13.44
CA ASP A 86 -2.72 7.05 13.73
C ASP A 86 -3.21 5.64 13.39
N ARG A 87 -4.51 5.37 13.61
CA ARG A 87 -5.16 4.12 13.19
C ARG A 87 -5.28 4.03 11.68
N GLY A 88 -5.52 5.16 11.00
CA GLY A 88 -5.48 5.23 9.55
C GLY A 88 -4.11 4.88 8.97
N ARG A 89 -3.04 5.45 9.54
CA ARG A 89 -1.65 5.11 9.15
C ARG A 89 -1.34 3.63 9.36
N LEU A 90 -1.80 3.05 10.48
CA LEU A 90 -1.68 1.61 10.72
C LEU A 90 -2.45 0.80 9.68
N ALA A 91 -3.69 1.19 9.35
CA ALA A 91 -4.49 0.55 8.32
C ALA A 91 -3.81 0.58 6.96
N LEU A 92 -3.20 1.70 6.58
CA LEU A 92 -2.46 1.82 5.33
C LEU A 92 -1.28 0.82 5.27
N VAL A 93 -0.49 0.73 6.34
CA VAL A 93 0.60 -0.27 6.41
C VAL A 93 0.06 -1.69 6.31
N SER A 94 -1.04 -1.99 7.01
CA SER A 94 -1.70 -3.29 6.96
C SER A 94 -2.24 -3.63 5.57
N ILE A 95 -2.80 -2.66 4.83
CA ILE A 95 -3.25 -2.83 3.45
C ILE A 95 -2.05 -3.14 2.55
N ILE A 96 -0.98 -2.35 2.61
CA ILE A 96 0.22 -2.54 1.77
C ILE A 96 0.83 -3.92 2.03
N ARG A 97 0.94 -4.31 3.31
CA ARG A 97 1.39 -5.65 3.71
C ARG A 97 0.47 -6.72 3.13
N THR A 98 -0.84 -6.55 3.26
CA THR A 98 -1.84 -7.50 2.73
C THR A 98 -1.70 -7.67 1.21
N MET A 99 -1.44 -6.59 0.48
CA MET A 99 -1.18 -6.65 -0.96
C MET A 99 0.12 -7.41 -1.26
N ALA A 100 1.21 -7.08 -0.56
CA ALA A 100 2.51 -7.72 -0.74
C ALA A 100 2.47 -9.23 -0.49
N VAL A 101 1.86 -9.67 0.63
CA VAL A 101 1.72 -11.11 0.94
C VAL A 101 0.82 -11.84 -0.07
N ASN A 102 0.00 -11.12 -0.81
CA ASN A 102 -0.83 -11.67 -1.87
C ASN A 102 -0.19 -11.55 -3.25
N GLY A 103 1.10 -11.19 -3.36
CA GLY A 103 1.82 -11.13 -4.63
C GLY A 103 1.54 -9.86 -5.43
N TRP A 104 1.30 -8.74 -4.74
CA TRP A 104 1.12 -7.42 -5.34
C TRP A 104 2.16 -6.44 -4.79
N ASN A 105 3.03 -5.92 -5.65
CA ASN A 105 4.01 -4.91 -5.28
C ASN A 105 3.43 -3.51 -5.38
N LEU A 106 3.77 -2.65 -4.41
CA LEU A 106 3.52 -1.22 -4.51
C LEU A 106 4.29 -0.66 -5.71
N LEU A 107 3.57 -0.09 -6.67
CA LEU A 107 4.15 0.54 -7.86
C LEU A 107 4.37 2.03 -7.61
N GLN A 108 3.33 2.73 -7.16
CA GLN A 108 3.36 4.17 -6.93
C GLN A 108 2.24 4.60 -5.99
N ALA A 109 2.47 5.64 -5.20
CA ALA A 109 1.42 6.40 -4.51
C ALA A 109 1.38 7.83 -5.07
N ILE A 110 0.17 8.37 -5.26
CA ILE A 110 -0.07 9.70 -5.83
C ILE A 110 -1.06 10.42 -4.93
N ASP A 111 -0.68 11.60 -4.46
CA ASP A 111 -1.59 12.55 -3.82
C ASP A 111 -2.25 13.41 -4.90
N MET A 112 -3.57 13.31 -5.00
CA MET A 112 -4.42 14.09 -5.91
C MET A 112 -5.33 15.06 -5.15
N THR A 113 -5.00 15.38 -3.91
CA THR A 113 -5.75 16.33 -3.09
C THR A 113 -5.74 17.70 -3.77
N LYS A 114 -6.94 18.23 -4.06
CA LYS A 114 -7.07 19.54 -4.69
C LYS A 114 -6.64 20.63 -3.71
N LYS A 115 -5.97 21.67 -4.21
CA LYS A 115 -5.63 22.84 -3.40
C LYS A 115 -6.89 23.46 -2.79
N GLY A 116 -6.93 23.57 -1.46
CA GLY A 116 -8.09 24.07 -0.71
C GLY A 116 -9.17 23.02 -0.44
N SER A 117 -8.94 21.75 -0.79
CA SER A 117 -9.78 20.64 -0.34
C SER A 117 -9.52 20.37 1.14
N GLU A 118 -10.58 20.22 1.92
CA GLU A 118 -10.51 19.75 3.30
C GLU A 118 -10.45 18.22 3.39
N THR A 119 -10.60 17.54 2.26
CA THR A 119 -10.62 16.08 2.19
C THR A 119 -9.50 15.51 1.34
N ALA A 120 -9.01 14.34 1.76
CA ALA A 120 -7.92 13.64 1.10
C ALA A 120 -8.37 12.96 -0.20
N SER A 121 -7.44 12.88 -1.15
CA SER A 121 -7.64 12.11 -2.38
C SER A 121 -6.32 11.47 -2.81
N GLU A 122 -5.99 10.35 -2.19
CA GLU A 122 -4.78 9.58 -2.51
C GLU A 122 -5.13 8.36 -3.37
N SER A 123 -4.18 7.94 -4.22
CA SER A 123 -4.29 6.72 -5.03
C SER A 123 -2.99 5.95 -5.03
N ILE A 124 -3.11 4.66 -4.75
CA ILE A 124 -1.99 3.75 -4.56
C ILE A 124 -2.12 2.64 -5.59
N PHE A 125 -1.17 2.58 -6.51
CA PHE A 125 -1.13 1.61 -7.59
C PHE A 125 -0.27 0.41 -7.18
N PHE A 126 -0.77 -0.78 -7.48
CA PHE A 126 -0.06 -2.03 -7.25
C PHE A 126 0.04 -2.81 -8.55
N GLN A 127 1.16 -3.49 -8.73
CA GLN A 127 1.39 -4.39 -9.86
C GLN A 127 1.48 -5.83 -9.36
N ARG A 128 0.81 -6.74 -10.05
CA ARG A 128 0.94 -8.18 -9.81
C ARG A 128 2.40 -8.59 -10.04
N ILE A 129 2.97 -9.25 -9.05
CA ILE A 129 4.34 -9.75 -9.15
C ILE A 129 4.38 -10.86 -10.20
N ASP A 130 5.26 -10.72 -11.18
CA ASP A 130 5.65 -11.82 -12.03
C ASP A 130 6.70 -12.66 -11.29
N LEU A 131 6.28 -13.84 -10.81
CA LEU A 131 7.14 -14.78 -10.10
C LEU A 131 8.36 -15.22 -10.94
N ARG A 132 8.32 -15.05 -12.26
CA ARG A 132 9.42 -15.42 -13.17
C ARG A 132 10.49 -14.33 -13.30
N LEU A 133 10.23 -13.10 -12.87
CA LEU A 133 11.13 -11.95 -13.03
C LEU A 133 11.87 -11.57 -11.72
N GLY A 134 11.78 -12.40 -10.67
CA GLY A 134 12.46 -12.15 -9.38
C GLY A 134 11.55 -11.51 -8.33
N ALA A 135 10.47 -12.22 -7.99
CA ALA A 135 9.50 -11.79 -6.98
C ALA A 135 10.11 -11.60 -5.58
N VAL A 136 9.71 -10.52 -4.89
CA VAL A 136 9.75 -10.49 -3.42
C VAL A 136 8.73 -11.51 -2.94
N TYR A 137 9.17 -12.51 -2.18
CA TYR A 137 8.25 -13.53 -1.69
C TYR A 137 7.31 -12.92 -0.63
N PRO A 138 6.01 -13.23 -0.68
CA PRO A 138 5.02 -12.84 0.33
C PRO A 138 5.45 -12.95 1.80
N ASN A 139 6.20 -14.00 2.14
CA ASN A 139 6.65 -14.28 3.50
C ASN A 139 7.85 -13.43 3.96
N GLU A 140 8.44 -12.65 3.06
CA GLU A 140 9.57 -11.75 3.34
C GLU A 140 9.15 -10.27 3.33
N ALA A 141 7.87 -9.97 3.11
CA ALA A 141 7.35 -8.61 3.07
C ALA A 141 7.32 -7.98 4.47
N GLU A 142 8.48 -7.53 4.94
CA GLU A 142 8.60 -6.70 6.12
C GLU A 142 8.29 -5.24 5.75
N VAL A 143 7.06 -4.81 6.07
CA VAL A 143 6.58 -3.46 5.79
C VAL A 143 6.34 -2.74 7.11
N PHE A 144 6.88 -1.53 7.22
CA PHE A 144 6.57 -0.59 8.30
C PHE A 144 6.31 0.80 7.73
N GLY A 145 5.62 1.64 8.51
CA GLY A 145 5.38 3.03 8.16
C GLY A 145 6.28 3.98 8.94
N MET A 146 6.58 5.14 8.39
CA MET A 146 7.17 6.26 9.12
C MET A 146 6.42 7.54 8.77
N SER A 147 6.28 8.44 9.74
CA SER A 147 5.70 9.76 9.47
C SER A 147 6.25 10.80 10.43
N PHE A 148 6.25 12.07 10.01
CA PHE A 148 6.52 13.18 10.91
C PHE A 148 5.40 13.32 11.94
N HIS A 149 5.78 13.75 13.13
CA HIS A 149 4.87 13.97 14.25
C HIS A 149 5.26 15.23 15.00
N ALA A 150 4.25 16.06 15.28
CA ALA A 150 4.44 17.31 15.99
C ALA A 150 5.50 18.17 15.28
N SER A 151 6.28 18.94 16.03
CA SER A 151 7.30 19.84 15.49
C SER A 151 8.63 19.15 15.19
N ASP A 152 8.99 18.13 15.95
CA ASP A 152 10.39 17.69 16.11
C ASP A 152 10.56 16.18 16.28
N SER A 153 9.51 15.39 16.01
CA SER A 153 9.57 13.94 16.16
C SER A 153 9.23 13.19 14.88
N LEU A 154 9.90 12.06 14.68
CA LEU A 154 9.51 11.06 13.71
C LEU A 154 8.85 9.92 14.47
N ARG A 155 7.70 9.45 14.00
CA ARG A 155 7.07 8.23 14.50
C ARG A 155 7.32 7.09 13.54
N VAL A 156 7.42 5.89 14.11
CA VAL A 156 7.51 4.64 13.38
C VAL A 156 6.23 3.86 13.67
N ILE A 157 5.61 3.34 12.62
CA ILE A 157 4.31 2.68 12.65
C ILE A 157 4.53 1.19 12.46
N THR A 158 3.84 0.40 13.30
CA THR A 158 3.93 -1.07 13.44
C THR A 158 5.12 -1.58 14.25
N SER A 159 4.92 -2.74 14.89
CA SER A 159 5.95 -3.46 15.64
C SER A 159 7.02 -4.09 14.74
N ALA A 160 6.72 -4.32 13.45
CA ALA A 160 7.69 -4.85 12.48
C ALA A 160 8.93 -3.95 12.35
N ALA A 161 8.78 -2.65 12.67
CA ALA A 161 9.89 -1.72 12.59
C ALA A 161 10.89 -1.78 13.75
N ILE A 162 10.58 -2.49 14.85
CA ILE A 162 11.39 -2.45 16.08
C ILE A 162 12.83 -2.89 15.81
N ALA A 163 13.01 -3.92 14.98
CA ALA A 163 14.34 -4.41 14.59
C ALA A 163 15.15 -3.36 13.82
N HIS A 164 14.47 -2.43 13.14
CA HIS A 164 15.06 -1.40 12.28
C HIS A 164 15.32 -0.07 13.00
N ILE A 165 14.76 0.14 14.20
CA ILE A 165 14.89 1.40 14.96
C ILE A 165 16.36 1.83 15.15
N PRO A 166 17.31 0.95 15.53
CA PRO A 166 18.70 1.35 15.71
C PRO A 166 19.32 1.91 14.42
N GLY A 167 19.07 1.25 13.29
CA GLY A 167 19.55 1.67 11.97
C GLY A 167 18.91 2.99 11.52
N LEU A 168 17.59 3.13 11.69
CA LEU A 168 16.88 4.38 11.41
C LEU A 168 17.43 5.55 12.23
N ARG A 169 17.66 5.34 13.54
CA ARG A 169 18.25 6.35 14.42
C ARG A 169 19.64 6.78 13.94
N GLN A 170 20.48 5.81 13.58
CA GLN A 170 21.81 6.10 13.07
C GLN A 170 21.75 6.91 11.76
N ALA A 171 20.87 6.53 10.83
CA ALA A 171 20.70 7.24 9.57
C ALA A 171 20.24 8.69 9.78
N ILE A 172 19.28 8.91 10.68
CA ILE A 172 18.81 10.26 11.05
C ILE A 172 19.95 11.09 11.65
N LEU A 173 20.70 10.55 12.63
CA LEU A 173 21.79 11.29 13.27
C LEU A 173 22.95 11.61 12.30
N ALA A 174 23.21 10.75 11.32
CA ALA A 174 24.25 10.97 10.33
C ALA A 174 23.85 11.98 9.24
N GLY A 175 22.57 11.97 8.83
CA GLY A 175 22.07 12.78 7.72
C GLY A 175 21.44 14.11 8.13
N TRP A 176 20.80 14.16 9.29
CA TRP A 176 20.09 15.33 9.78
C TRP A 176 21.03 16.20 10.61
N ARG A 177 21.75 17.09 9.92
CA ARG A 177 22.57 18.11 10.59
C ARG A 177 21.66 19.21 11.14
N LEU A 178 21.91 19.63 12.38
CA LEU A 178 21.30 20.85 12.91
C LEU A 178 21.71 22.02 12.00
N GLY A 179 20.71 22.69 11.42
CA GLY A 179 20.89 23.94 10.68
C GLY A 179 20.88 25.13 11.61
#